data_AF-A0A2E7Z029-F1
#
_entry.id   AF-A0A2E7Z029-F1
#
_cell.length_a   1.000
_cell.length_b   1.000
_cell.length_c   1.000
_cell.angle_alpha   90.00
_cell.angle_beta   90.00
_cell.angle_gamma   90.00
#
_symmetry.space_group_name_H-M   'P 1'
#
loop_
_entity.id
_entity.type
_entity.pdbx_description
1 polymer ?
#
loop_
_entity_poly.entity_id
_entity_poly.type
_entity_poly.pdbx_seq_one_letter_code
_entity_poly.pdbx_strand_id
1 'polypeptide(L)'
;MAEQDNNTSKNVYNSIDTSSIEWDISHNPKLGVDLARLMLHKDPGTGAKIRMIRYPKGVLNPEHTRPYGHGIFVLEGKLQTH
;
A
#
# COMPACT_ATOMS: atom_id res chain seq x y z
N MET A 1 -39.19 -31.82 8.23
CA MET A 1 -37.74 -31.66 8.10
C MET A 1 -37.51 -30.45 7.21
N ALA A 2 -37.01 -29.35 7.77
CA ALA A 2 -36.67 -28.16 7.02
C ALA A 2 -35.15 -28.16 6.80
N GLU A 3 -34.71 -28.08 5.54
CA GLU A 3 -33.31 -27.87 5.19
C GLU A 3 -32.87 -26.50 5.73
N GLN A 4 -31.81 -26.52 6.53
CA GLN A 4 -31.14 -25.29 6.95
C GLN A 4 -30.13 -24.92 5.88
N ASP A 5 -30.32 -23.75 5.26
CA ASP A 5 -29.42 -23.14 4.29
C ASP A 5 -28.10 -22.72 4.98
N ASN A 6 -27.20 -23.69 5.16
CA ASN A 6 -25.85 -23.50 5.70
C ASN A 6 -24.88 -23.08 4.59
N ASN A 7 -25.10 -21.95 3.90
CA ASN A 7 -23.99 -21.32 3.17
C ASN A 7 -24.26 -19.88 2.75
N THR A 8 -23.96 -18.93 3.62
CA THR A 8 -23.66 -17.57 3.16
C THR A 8 -22.62 -16.97 4.10
N SER A 9 -21.36 -17.41 3.97
CA SER A 9 -20.27 -16.60 4.47
C SER A 9 -20.33 -15.27 3.71
N LYS A 10 -20.81 -14.24 4.38
CA LYS A 10 -20.94 -12.90 3.84
C LYS A 10 -19.53 -12.45 3.44
N ASN A 11 -19.25 -12.34 2.14
CA ASN A 11 -17.97 -11.81 1.69
C ASN A 11 -17.82 -10.38 2.24
N VAL A 12 -16.92 -10.22 3.21
CA VAL A 12 -16.61 -8.92 3.78
C VAL A 12 -15.57 -8.27 2.87
N TYR A 13 -16.02 -7.31 2.07
CA TYR A 13 -15.13 -6.48 1.26
C TYR A 13 -14.56 -5.36 2.13
N ASN A 14 -13.24 -5.15 2.06
CA ASN A 14 -12.60 -3.97 2.62
C ASN A 14 -12.53 -2.89 1.54
N SER A 15 -13.21 -1.76 1.76
CA SER A 15 -13.20 -0.60 0.88
C SER A 15 -12.65 0.60 1.63
N ILE A 16 -11.75 1.33 0.98
CA ILE A 16 -11.05 2.47 1.57
C ILE A 16 -11.17 3.64 0.60
N ASP A 17 -11.84 4.72 1.03
CA ASP A 17 -11.80 6.00 0.31
C ASP A 17 -10.49 6.71 0.65
N THR A 18 -9.54 6.65 -0.28
CA THR A 18 -8.20 7.21 -0.07
C THR A 18 -8.17 8.74 -0.13
N SER A 19 -9.26 9.39 -0.57
CA SER A 19 -9.34 10.85 -0.67
C SER A 19 -9.69 11.53 0.65
N SER A 20 -10.28 10.80 1.58
CA SER A 20 -10.71 11.29 2.91
C SER A 20 -9.77 10.91 4.06
N ILE A 21 -8.67 10.21 3.78
CA ILE A 21 -7.70 9.78 4.80
C ILE A 21 -6.55 10.76 4.89
N GLU A 22 -6.22 11.16 6.13
CA GLU A 22 -5.04 11.95 6.42
C GLU A 22 -3.76 11.14 6.16
N TRP A 23 -2.79 11.78 5.51
CA TRP A 23 -1.52 11.14 5.19
C TRP A 23 -0.64 11.03 6.42
N ASP A 24 -0.06 9.84 6.64
CA ASP A 24 1.04 9.68 7.60
C ASP A 24 2.32 10.25 7.00
N ILE A 25 2.68 11.45 7.46
CA ILE A 25 3.87 12.19 7.02
C ILE A 25 4.95 12.02 8.07
N SER A 26 6.10 11.49 7.65
CA SER A 26 7.24 11.31 8.54
C SER A 26 8.55 11.38 7.79
N HIS A 27 9.61 11.85 8.46
CA HIS A 27 10.95 11.86 7.92
C HIS A 27 11.47 10.46 7.61
N ASN A 28 11.97 10.26 6.38
CA ASN A 28 12.66 9.03 5.99
C ASN A 28 14.18 9.25 5.96
N PRO A 29 14.93 8.73 6.95
CA PRO A 29 16.36 8.99 7.05
C PRO A 29 17.17 8.40 5.89
N LYS A 30 16.66 7.38 5.18
CA LYS A 30 17.35 6.80 4.01
C LYS A 30 17.21 7.65 2.75
N LEU A 31 16.18 8.49 2.69
CA LEU A 31 15.92 9.38 1.56
C LEU A 31 16.26 10.83 1.88
N GLY A 32 16.44 11.18 3.15
CA GLY A 32 16.67 12.56 3.60
C GLY A 32 15.47 13.48 3.38
N VAL A 33 14.28 12.91 3.18
CA VAL A 33 13.04 13.67 2.90
C VAL A 33 11.87 13.12 3.69
N ASP A 34 10.85 13.94 3.87
CA ASP A 34 9.58 13.50 4.42
C ASP A 34 8.79 12.75 3.36
N LEU A 35 8.22 11.60 3.74
CA LEU A 35 7.33 10.82 2.88
C LEU A 35 5.92 10.84 3.46
N ALA A 36 4.93 11.07 2.60
CA ALA A 36 3.54 10.85 2.91
C ALA A 36 3.15 9.41 2.52
N ARG A 37 2.54 8.66 3.44
CA ARG A 37 2.12 7.27 3.22
C ARG A 37 0.68 7.03 3.68
N LEU A 38 -0.02 6.14 2.98
CA LEU A 38 -1.27 5.52 3.43
C LEU A 38 -1.11 4.00 3.43
N MET A 39 -1.36 3.36 4.57
CA MET A 39 -1.39 1.89 4.66
C MET A 39 -2.79 1.40 4.34
N LEU A 40 -2.97 0.70 3.22
CA LEU A 40 -4.28 0.23 2.76
C LEU A 40 -4.57 -1.20 3.22
N HIS A 41 -3.54 -2.04 3.26
CA HIS A 41 -3.67 -3.41 3.72
C HIS A 41 -2.35 -3.92 4.31
N LYS A 42 -2.46 -4.73 5.36
CA LYS A 42 -1.35 -5.47 5.95
C LYS A 42 -1.86 -6.87 6.29
N ASP A 43 -1.34 -7.87 5.59
CA ASP A 43 -1.64 -9.27 5.86
C ASP A 43 -0.67 -9.78 6.94
N PRO A 44 -1.16 -10.18 8.13
CA PRO A 44 -0.30 -10.73 9.18
C PRO A 44 0.26 -12.11 8.86
N GLY A 45 -0.38 -12.89 7.98
CA GLY A 45 0.04 -14.26 7.63
C GLY A 45 1.19 -14.28 6.62
N THR A 46 1.10 -13.46 5.57
CA THR A 46 2.14 -13.40 4.53
C THR A 46 3.12 -12.25 4.71
N GLY A 47 2.77 -11.24 5.51
CA GLY A 47 3.53 -9.99 5.62
C GLY A 47 3.33 -9.03 4.43
N ALA A 48 2.45 -9.38 3.48
CA ALA A 48 2.14 -8.55 2.32
C ALA A 48 1.53 -7.21 2.75
N LYS A 49 1.89 -6.15 2.02
CA LYS A 49 1.42 -4.78 2.28
C LYS A 49 0.99 -4.11 0.99
N ILE A 50 -0.15 -3.43 1.05
CA ILE A 50 -0.60 -2.52 0.01
C ILE A 50 -0.57 -1.12 0.61
N ARG A 51 0.12 -0.20 -0.05
CA ARG A 51 0.28 1.17 0.42
C ARG A 51 0.33 2.15 -0.74
N MET A 52 -0.17 3.35 -0.51
CA MET A 52 0.08 4.50 -1.36
C MET A 52 1.19 5.35 -0.76
N ILE A 53 2.03 5.90 -1.61
CA ILE A 53 3.18 6.73 -1.22
C ILE A 53 3.23 7.93 -2.15
N ARG A 54 3.46 9.11 -1.59
CA ARG A 54 3.85 10.29 -2.38
C ARG A 54 5.34 10.51 -2.22
N TYR A 55 6.07 10.43 -3.33
CA TYR A 55 7.48 10.78 -3.40
C TYR A 55 7.62 12.26 -3.77
N PRO A 56 8.38 13.05 -3.00
CA PRO A 56 8.76 14.40 -3.44
C PRO A 56 9.50 14.36 -4.78
N LYS A 57 9.37 15.44 -5.57
CA LYS A 57 10.04 15.56 -6.86
C LYS A 57 11.56 15.44 -6.69
N GLY A 58 12.19 14.66 -7.58
CA GLY A 58 13.64 14.49 -7.63
C GLY A 58 14.21 13.49 -6.64
N VAL A 59 13.36 12.80 -5.86
CA VAL A 59 13.82 11.76 -4.93
C VAL A 59 14.26 10.54 -5.71
N LEU A 60 15.51 10.14 -5.49
CA LEU A 60 16.06 8.88 -5.94
C LEU A 60 16.03 7.89 -4.76
N ASN A 61 15.38 6.74 -4.95
CA ASN A 61 15.50 5.67 -3.98
C ASN A 61 16.93 5.10 -4.04
N PRO A 62 17.61 4.90 -2.89
CA PRO A 62 18.86 4.18 -2.84
C PRO A 62 18.74 2.81 -3.49
N GLU A 63 19.86 2.32 -4.00
CA GLU A 63 19.94 0.95 -4.51
C GLU A 63 19.54 -0.03 -3.39
N HIS A 64 18.65 -0.97 -3.74
CA HIS A 64 18.19 -1.99 -2.81
C HIS A 64 17.69 -3.22 -3.55
N THR A 65 17.88 -4.39 -2.95
CA THR A 65 17.29 -5.64 -3.41
C THR A 65 15.93 -5.85 -2.75
N ARG A 66 15.02 -6.55 -3.44
CA ARG A 66 13.78 -7.04 -2.83
C ARG A 66 13.84 -8.57 -2.76
N PRO A 67 13.87 -9.17 -1.56
CA PRO A 67 13.85 -10.62 -1.42
C PRO A 67 12.51 -11.24 -1.84
N TYR A 68 11.47 -10.43 -2.01
CA TYR A 68 10.13 -10.83 -2.43
C TYR A 68 9.60 -9.93 -3.55
N GLY A 69 8.64 -10.44 -4.32
CA GLY A 69 7.99 -9.70 -5.39
C GLY A 69 7.28 -8.44 -4.91
N HIS A 70 7.24 -7.43 -5.78
CA HIS A 70 6.45 -6.21 -5.55
C HIS A 70 5.97 -5.66 -6.89
N GLY A 71 4.86 -4.92 -6.86
CA GLY A 71 4.37 -4.13 -7.99
C GLY A 71 4.26 -2.66 -7.61
N ILE A 72 4.42 -1.79 -8.60
CA ILE A 72 4.16 -0.36 -8.45
C ILE A 72 3.21 0.06 -9.56
N PHE A 73 2.15 0.76 -9.19
CA PHE A 73 1.26 1.43 -10.13
C PHE A 73 1.37 2.94 -9.91
N VAL A 74 1.76 3.67 -10.96
CA VAL A 74 1.98 5.12 -10.89
C VAL A 74 0.65 5.82 -11.14
N LEU A 75 0.14 6.50 -10.12
CA LEU A 75 -1.12 7.27 -10.22
C LEU A 75 -0.89 8.68 -10.77
N GLU A 76 0.25 9.29 -10.47
CA GLU A 76 0.61 10.64 -10.90
C GLU A 76 2.13 10.80 -11.01
N GLY A 77 2.58 11.68 -11.91
CA GLY A 77 3.98 12.02 -12.10
C GLY A 77 4.71 11.02 -13.00
N LYS A 78 6.04 10.95 -12.83
CA LYS A 78 6.90 10.06 -13.60
C LYS A 78 7.80 9.26 -12.65
N LEU A 79 7.67 7.94 -12.70
CA LEU A 79 8.63 7.01 -12.12
C LEU A 79 9.56 6.55 -13.24
N GLN A 80 10.86 6.66 -13.02
CA GLN A 80 11.86 6.04 -13.87
C GLN A 80 12.49 4.87 -13.10
N THR A 81 12.47 3.70 -13.72
CA THR A 81 13.21 2.52 -13.27
C THR A 81 14.34 2.25 -14.26
N HIS A 82 15.28 1.40 -13.88
CA HIS A 82 16.39 0.97 -14.72
C HIS A 82 15.94 0.08 -15.88
#